data_AF-A0A938UCQ8-F1
#
_entry.id   AF-A0A938UCQ8-F1
#
_cell.length_a   1.000
_cell.length_b   1.000
_cell.length_c   1.000
_cell.angle_alpha   90.00
_cell.angle_beta   90.00
_cell.angle_gamma   90.00
#
_symmetry.space_group_name_H-M   'P 1'
#
loop_
_entity.id
_entity.type
_entity.pdbx_description
1 polymer ?
#
loop_
_entity_poly.entity_id
_entity_poly.type
_entity_poly.pdbx_seq_one_letter_code
_entity_poly.pdbx_strand_id
1 'polypeptide(L)'
;MSRIRETVCLPFPRLALVGTVHGDPRGYGRALKLLTALAPDVVAVEISAFSVRYRERRQAQWRRLFQQSLARLPPGAEQHLALQRVAAQLALPFEYEAARDYSRDAARAWEPVDLAAAARRHLPRYALELITPANLEALLTTPDGSFPAWVAGEYARARRLLKHPPRAALPAPRKDDRRREQLMAKRLRRLVGRYQRVVHLGGWEHLAARRDGGGLAGLLSDLAPVRFLLDEADGFSWKGEGAVPDAG
;
A
#
# COMPACT_ATOMS: atom_id res chain seq x y z
N MET A 1 -45.62 -18.11 -13.68
CA MET A 1 -44.31 -18.34 -14.33
C MET A 1 -43.30 -17.39 -13.71
N SER A 2 -42.65 -17.81 -12.63
CA SER A 2 -41.67 -17.00 -11.88
C SER A 2 -40.30 -17.14 -12.55
N ARG A 3 -39.75 -16.04 -13.07
CA ARG A 3 -38.37 -16.01 -13.57
C ARG A 3 -37.44 -15.97 -12.36
N ILE A 4 -36.81 -17.10 -12.07
CA ILE A 4 -35.65 -17.18 -11.20
C ILE A 4 -34.62 -16.21 -11.77
N ARG A 5 -34.29 -15.15 -11.02
CA ARG A 5 -33.16 -14.29 -11.33
C ARG A 5 -31.92 -15.13 -11.05
N GLU A 6 -31.29 -15.63 -12.10
CA GLU A 6 -29.96 -16.23 -12.03
C GLU A 6 -29.00 -15.23 -11.39
N THR A 7 -28.50 -15.58 -10.21
CA THR A 7 -27.38 -14.88 -9.58
C THR A 7 -26.14 -15.16 -10.42
N VAL A 8 -25.81 -14.24 -11.32
CA VAL A 8 -24.53 -14.28 -12.04
C VAL A 8 -23.44 -14.00 -11.01
N CYS A 9 -22.84 -15.07 -10.49
CA CYS A 9 -21.63 -15.03 -9.68
C CYS A 9 -20.49 -14.66 -10.62
N LEU A 10 -20.24 -13.37 -10.82
CA LEU A 10 -19.09 -12.94 -11.62
C LEU A 10 -17.82 -13.46 -10.93
N PRO A 11 -16.95 -14.19 -11.65
CA PRO A 11 -15.74 -14.76 -11.06
C PRO A 11 -14.87 -13.63 -10.52
N PHE A 12 -14.32 -13.82 -9.31
CA PHE A 12 -13.34 -12.91 -8.74
C PHE A 12 -12.24 -12.63 -9.78
N PRO A 13 -11.87 -11.36 -10.02
CA PRO A 13 -10.82 -11.03 -10.97
C PRO A 13 -9.52 -11.69 -10.53
N ARG A 14 -8.82 -12.37 -11.45
CA ARG A 14 -7.58 -13.11 -11.08
C ARG A 14 -6.52 -12.23 -10.40
N LEU A 15 -6.56 -10.92 -10.67
CA LEU A 15 -5.71 -9.92 -10.05
C LEU A 15 -6.52 -8.70 -9.59
N ALA A 16 -6.40 -8.38 -8.30
CA ALA A 16 -6.84 -7.13 -7.72
C ALA A 16 -5.62 -6.26 -7.33
N LEU A 17 -5.59 -5.02 -7.80
CA LEU A 17 -4.58 -4.02 -7.42
C LEU A 17 -5.20 -3.05 -6.40
N VAL A 18 -4.66 -3.02 -5.19
CA VAL A 18 -5.15 -2.17 -4.10
C VAL A 18 -4.15 -1.04 -3.88
N GLY A 19 -4.59 0.17 -4.20
CA GLY A 19 -3.85 1.41 -4.00
C GLY A 19 -3.99 1.91 -2.58
N THR A 20 -2.85 2.17 -1.96
CA THR A 20 -2.73 2.59 -0.56
C THR A 20 -2.07 3.97 -0.48
N VAL A 21 -2.34 4.70 0.60
CA VAL A 21 -1.52 5.84 1.00
C VAL A 21 -0.57 5.34 2.07
N HIS A 22 0.72 5.27 1.75
CA HIS A 22 1.73 4.77 2.68
C HIS A 22 1.71 5.55 3.99
N GLY A 23 1.72 4.81 5.11
CA GLY A 23 1.65 5.38 6.45
C GLY A 23 0.25 5.78 6.92
N ASP A 24 -0.84 5.49 6.17
CA ASP A 24 -2.21 5.67 6.64
C ASP A 24 -2.41 5.04 8.04
N PRO A 25 -2.76 5.84 9.08
CA PRO A 25 -3.01 5.32 10.42
C PRO A 25 -4.13 4.28 10.50
N ARG A 26 -5.06 4.27 9.54
CA ARG A 26 -6.15 3.28 9.44
C ARG A 26 -5.84 2.17 8.42
N GLY A 27 -4.68 2.24 7.77
CA GLY A 27 -4.31 1.38 6.66
C GLY A 27 -4.31 -0.10 7.02
N TYR A 28 -3.75 -0.46 8.19
CA TYR A 28 -3.74 -1.84 8.68
C TYR A 28 -5.15 -2.45 8.77
N GLY A 29 -6.05 -1.78 9.49
CA GLY A 29 -7.42 -2.26 9.71
C GLY A 29 -8.21 -2.38 8.40
N ARG A 30 -8.07 -1.39 7.51
CA ARG A 30 -8.68 -1.43 6.17
C ARG A 30 -8.13 -2.57 5.33
N ALA A 31 -6.82 -2.80 5.36
CA ALA A 31 -6.16 -3.86 4.62
C ALA A 31 -6.63 -5.24 5.09
N LEU A 32 -6.67 -5.48 6.41
CA LEU A 32 -7.20 -6.74 6.93
C LEU A 32 -8.67 -6.95 6.53
N LYS A 33 -9.53 -5.94 6.72
CA LYS A 33 -10.95 -6.03 6.33
C LYS A 33 -11.09 -6.40 4.86
N LEU A 34 -10.33 -5.75 3.98
CA LEU A 34 -10.35 -6.02 2.55
C LEU A 34 -9.82 -7.42 2.21
N LEU A 35 -8.68 -7.82 2.78
CA LEU A 35 -8.10 -9.13 2.55
C LEU A 35 -9.04 -10.26 3.01
N THR A 36 -9.67 -10.12 4.17
CA THR A 36 -10.69 -11.06 4.64
C THR A 36 -11.87 -11.15 3.68
N ALA A 37 -12.35 -10.02 3.16
CA ALA A 37 -13.48 -10.00 2.23
C ALA A 37 -13.15 -10.58 0.85
N LEU A 38 -11.94 -10.30 0.32
CA LEU A 38 -11.51 -10.80 -0.99
C LEU A 38 -10.99 -12.25 -0.93
N ALA A 39 -10.60 -12.72 0.26
CA ALA A 39 -10.06 -14.04 0.53
C ALA A 39 -9.00 -14.51 -0.49
N PRO A 40 -7.93 -13.73 -0.80
CA PRO A 40 -6.96 -14.10 -1.83
C PRO A 40 -6.18 -15.37 -1.47
N ASP A 41 -5.73 -16.08 -2.50
CA ASP A 41 -4.84 -17.23 -2.36
C ASP A 41 -3.40 -16.80 -2.05
N VAL A 42 -3.01 -15.61 -2.52
CA VAL A 42 -1.72 -14.97 -2.24
C VAL A 42 -1.85 -13.45 -2.16
N VAL A 43 -1.12 -12.85 -1.22
CA VAL A 43 -1.01 -11.38 -1.10
C VAL A 43 0.37 -10.92 -1.56
N ALA A 44 0.42 -10.12 -2.62
CA ALA A 44 1.64 -9.49 -3.12
C ALA A 44 1.82 -8.10 -2.51
N VAL A 45 2.96 -7.81 -1.90
CA VAL A 45 3.18 -6.51 -1.21
C VAL A 45 4.28 -5.73 -1.92
N GLU A 46 4.06 -4.42 -2.14
CA GLU A 46 5.06 -3.47 -2.64
C GLU A 46 6.15 -3.18 -1.59
N ILE A 47 6.90 -4.22 -1.29
CA ILE A 47 8.06 -4.17 -0.41
C ILE A 47 9.08 -5.18 -0.92
N SER A 48 10.36 -4.93 -0.65
CA SER A 48 11.41 -5.89 -0.94
C SER A 48 11.73 -6.72 0.32
N ALA A 49 12.12 -7.97 0.13
CA ALA A 49 12.61 -8.82 1.22
C ALA A 49 13.82 -8.22 1.95
N PHE A 50 14.60 -7.34 1.29
CA PHE A 50 15.64 -6.57 1.97
C PHE A 50 15.03 -5.52 2.92
N SER A 51 14.04 -4.75 2.46
CA SER A 51 13.39 -3.71 3.27
C SER A 51 12.80 -4.30 4.55
N VAL A 52 12.07 -5.41 4.46
CA VAL A 52 11.50 -6.12 5.63
C VAL A 52 12.60 -6.45 6.65
N ARG A 53 13.60 -7.25 6.24
CA ARG A 53 14.70 -7.68 7.12
C ARG A 53 15.54 -6.53 7.67
N TYR A 54 15.67 -5.45 6.92
CA TYR A 54 16.42 -4.28 7.38
C TYR A 54 15.63 -3.50 8.43
N ARG A 55 14.34 -3.27 8.19
CA ARG A 55 13.43 -2.59 9.12
C ARG A 55 13.26 -3.37 10.41
N GLU A 56 13.01 -4.68 10.36
CA GLU A 56 12.87 -5.51 11.55
C GLU A 56 14.08 -5.41 12.50
N ARG A 57 15.29 -5.35 11.93
CA ARG A 57 16.54 -5.22 12.70
C ARG A 57 16.81 -3.80 13.22
N ARG A 58 16.27 -2.76 12.58
CA ARG A 58 16.64 -1.36 12.84
C ARG A 58 15.52 -0.52 13.45
N GLN A 59 14.26 -0.95 13.37
CA GLN A 59 13.11 -0.15 13.78
C GLN A 59 13.19 0.30 15.24
N ALA A 60 13.64 -0.56 16.15
CA ALA A 60 13.77 -0.20 17.57
C ALA A 60 14.83 0.88 17.78
N GLN A 61 15.95 0.78 17.07
CA GLN A 61 17.02 1.79 17.06
C GLN A 61 16.50 3.11 16.49
N TRP A 62 15.83 3.09 15.34
CA TRP A 62 15.28 4.29 14.71
C TRP A 62 14.23 4.96 15.57
N ARG A 63 13.32 4.19 16.17
CA ARG A 63 12.32 4.72 17.10
C ARG A 63 12.99 5.42 18.27
N ARG A 64 14.02 4.82 18.87
CA ARG A 64 14.78 5.44 19.97
C ARG A 64 15.45 6.73 19.53
N LEU A 65 16.17 6.72 18.41
CA LEU A 65 16.85 7.91 17.87
C LEU A 65 15.85 9.01 17.53
N PHE A 66 14.72 8.66 16.91
CA PHE A 66 13.65 9.61 16.61
C PHE A 66 13.10 10.27 17.88
N GLN A 67 12.82 9.49 18.94
CA GLN A 67 12.37 10.05 20.22
C GLN A 67 13.43 10.94 20.90
N GLN A 68 14.71 10.56 20.81
CA GLN A 68 15.81 11.38 21.32
C GLN A 68 15.94 12.71 20.55
N SER A 69 15.72 12.69 19.24
CA SER A 69 15.72 13.90 18.40
C SER A 69 14.49 14.77 18.67
N LEU A 70 13.30 14.17 18.83
CA LEU A 70 12.07 14.89 19.20
C LEU A 70 12.20 15.60 20.54
N ALA A 71 12.87 14.99 21.53
CA ALA A 71 13.08 15.61 22.85
C ALA A 71 13.92 16.89 22.83
N ARG A 72 14.56 17.21 21.69
CA ARG A 72 15.31 18.47 21.49
C ARG A 72 14.48 19.56 20.79
N LEU A 73 13.26 19.24 20.37
CA LEU A 73 12.35 20.16 19.69
C LEU A 73 11.38 20.79 20.71
N PRO A 74 10.68 21.88 20.32
CA PRO A 74 9.64 22.46 21.16
C PRO A 74 8.56 21.44 21.55
N PRO A 75 7.96 21.54 22.75
CA PRO A 75 6.87 20.66 23.18
C PRO A 75 5.72 20.64 22.17
N GLY A 76 5.19 19.45 21.87
CA GLY A 76 4.09 19.27 20.92
C GLY A 76 4.54 19.17 19.46
N ALA A 77 5.84 19.31 19.15
CA ALA A 77 6.36 19.15 17.79
C ALA A 77 5.98 17.80 17.17
N GLU A 78 5.87 16.73 17.97
CA GLU A 78 5.46 15.41 17.51
C GLU A 78 4.07 15.37 16.85
N GLN A 79 3.23 16.39 17.08
CA GLN A 79 1.91 16.52 16.43
C GLN A 79 1.99 17.11 15.03
N HIS A 80 3.12 17.73 14.66
CA HIS A 80 3.32 18.31 13.35
C HIS A 80 3.22 17.24 12.26
N LEU A 81 2.45 17.51 11.21
CA LEU A 81 2.14 16.58 10.11
C LEU A 81 3.40 15.89 9.56
N ALA A 82 4.44 16.68 9.28
CA ALA A 82 5.70 16.16 8.74
C ALA A 82 6.37 15.14 9.67
N LEU A 83 6.33 15.37 10.99
CA LEU A 83 6.93 14.48 11.98
C LEU A 83 6.09 13.22 12.20
N GLN A 84 4.77 13.33 12.14
CA GLN A 84 3.87 12.16 12.12
C GLN A 84 4.14 11.27 10.89
N ARG A 85 4.36 11.87 9.72
CA ARG A 85 4.71 11.16 8.49
C ARG A 85 6.09 10.49 8.59
N VAL A 86 7.08 11.14 9.20
CA VAL A 86 8.38 10.49 9.50
C VAL A 86 8.18 9.30 10.42
N ALA A 87 7.42 9.44 11.51
CA ALA A 87 7.13 8.34 12.42
C ALA A 87 6.50 7.14 11.69
N ALA A 88 5.51 7.38 10.83
CA ALA A 88 4.89 6.35 9.99
C ALA A 88 5.91 5.71 9.01
N GLN A 89 6.79 6.51 8.42
CA GLN A 89 7.84 6.01 7.52
C GLN A 89 8.90 5.15 8.21
N LEU A 90 9.16 5.36 9.50
CA LEU A 90 10.11 4.58 10.30
C LEU A 90 9.54 3.22 10.74
N ALA A 91 8.22 3.12 10.89
CA ALA A 91 7.54 1.89 11.25
C ALA A 91 7.69 0.80 10.18
N LEU A 92 7.30 -0.43 10.53
CA LEU A 92 7.02 -1.43 9.51
C LEU A 92 5.81 -0.95 8.67
N PRO A 93 5.84 -1.09 7.34
CA PRO A 93 4.71 -0.69 6.52
C PRO A 93 3.49 -1.55 6.85
N PHE A 94 2.33 -0.91 7.05
CA PHE A 94 1.12 -1.62 7.43
C PHE A 94 0.68 -2.63 6.37
N GLU A 95 1.03 -2.42 5.10
CA GLU A 95 0.73 -3.33 3.99
C GLU A 95 1.42 -4.68 4.21
N TYR A 96 2.66 -4.65 4.69
CA TYR A 96 3.41 -5.85 5.08
C TYR A 96 2.79 -6.49 6.31
N GLU A 97 2.50 -5.71 7.36
CA GLU A 97 1.95 -6.24 8.59
C GLU A 97 0.58 -6.92 8.38
N ALA A 98 -0.32 -6.25 7.65
CA ALA A 98 -1.63 -6.80 7.30
C ALA A 98 -1.52 -8.06 6.43
N ALA A 99 -0.64 -8.06 5.42
CA ALA A 99 -0.43 -9.24 4.58
C ALA A 99 0.14 -10.43 5.36
N ARG A 100 1.12 -10.18 6.24
CA ARG A 100 1.73 -11.20 7.10
C ARG A 100 0.69 -11.81 8.03
N ASP A 101 -0.08 -10.96 8.73
CA ASP A 101 -1.04 -11.41 9.73
C ASP A 101 -2.20 -12.15 9.06
N TYR A 102 -2.79 -11.61 7.98
CA TYR A 102 -3.79 -12.34 7.18
C TYR A 102 -3.27 -13.69 6.68
N SER A 103 -2.03 -13.74 6.17
CA SER A 103 -1.44 -14.97 5.64
C SER A 103 -1.24 -16.03 6.71
N ARG A 104 -0.81 -15.62 7.91
CA ARG A 104 -0.69 -16.51 9.07
C ARG A 104 -2.05 -17.06 9.46
N ASP A 105 -3.05 -16.19 9.59
CA ASP A 105 -4.36 -16.55 10.13
C ASP A 105 -5.20 -17.36 9.13
N ALA A 106 -5.09 -17.08 7.83
CA ALA A 106 -5.79 -17.79 6.76
C ALA A 106 -4.99 -18.95 6.14
N ALA A 107 -3.79 -19.25 6.66
CA ALA A 107 -2.84 -20.21 6.09
C ALA A 107 -2.57 -20.00 4.58
N ARG A 108 -2.41 -18.73 4.18
CA ARG A 108 -2.12 -18.30 2.80
C ARG A 108 -0.69 -17.79 2.67
N ALA A 109 -0.23 -17.63 1.44
CA ALA A 109 1.08 -17.07 1.17
C ALA A 109 1.03 -15.54 1.02
N TRP A 110 2.13 -14.87 1.32
CA TRP A 110 2.39 -13.52 0.85
C TRP A 110 3.78 -13.42 0.24
N GLU A 111 3.96 -12.47 -0.69
CA GLU A 111 5.17 -12.34 -1.49
C GLU A 111 5.62 -10.87 -1.63
N PRO A 112 6.87 -10.51 -1.29
CA PRO A 112 7.42 -9.18 -1.55
C PRO A 112 7.75 -9.01 -3.04
N VAL A 113 7.10 -8.06 -3.72
CA VAL A 113 7.26 -7.87 -5.17
C VAL A 113 8.19 -6.74 -5.58
N ASP A 114 8.68 -5.91 -4.66
CA ASP A 114 9.47 -4.72 -4.99
C ASP A 114 10.99 -4.95 -5.16
N LEU A 115 11.67 -4.01 -5.80
CA LEU A 115 13.11 -3.95 -6.02
C LEU A 115 13.87 -3.51 -4.76
N ALA A 116 14.88 -4.28 -4.36
CA ALA A 116 15.69 -3.98 -3.17
C ALA A 116 16.65 -2.79 -3.32
N ALA A 117 16.99 -2.38 -4.55
CA ALA A 117 18.03 -1.39 -4.82
C ALA A 117 17.76 -0.03 -4.15
N ALA A 118 16.54 0.49 -4.29
CA ALA A 118 16.16 1.75 -3.66
C ALA A 118 16.22 1.67 -2.13
N ALA A 119 15.70 0.58 -1.54
CA ALA A 119 15.75 0.35 -0.10
C ALA A 119 17.19 0.25 0.43
N ARG A 120 18.11 -0.41 -0.30
CA ARG A 120 19.53 -0.51 0.06
C ARG A 120 20.24 0.84 0.09
N ARG A 121 19.85 1.76 -0.80
CA ARG A 121 20.40 3.11 -0.87
C ARG A 121 19.84 4.01 0.23
N HIS A 122 18.55 3.90 0.52
CA HIS A 122 17.84 4.90 1.33
C HIS A 122 17.69 4.53 2.81
N LEU A 123 17.41 3.28 3.15
CA LEU A 123 17.18 2.88 4.55
C LEU A 123 18.40 3.15 5.47
N PRO A 124 19.65 2.89 5.06
CA PRO A 124 20.80 3.20 5.90
C PRO A 124 20.95 4.69 6.23
N ARG A 125 20.40 5.57 5.37
CA ARG A 125 20.47 7.02 5.53
C ARG A 125 19.45 7.55 6.54
N TYR A 126 18.48 6.75 6.99
CA TYR A 126 17.46 7.24 7.92
C TYR A 126 18.06 7.75 9.23
N ALA A 127 18.99 7.00 9.82
CA ALA A 127 19.66 7.41 11.06
C ALA A 127 20.62 8.59 10.89
N LEU A 128 21.22 8.72 9.69
CA LEU A 128 22.25 9.73 9.40
C LEU A 128 21.67 11.04 8.90
N GLU A 129 20.48 10.99 8.29
CA GLU A 129 19.86 12.13 7.62
C GLU A 129 18.43 12.31 8.13
N LEU A 130 17.52 11.36 7.92
CA LEU A 130 16.09 11.58 8.14
C LEU A 130 15.73 11.97 9.59
N ILE A 131 16.34 11.33 10.59
CA ILE A 131 15.93 11.47 12.01
C ILE A 131 16.91 12.27 12.86
N THR A 132 17.76 13.10 12.24
CA THR A 132 18.64 13.99 12.98
C THR A 132 17.84 15.16 13.58
N PRO A 133 18.23 15.71 14.75
CA PRO A 133 17.51 16.84 15.34
C PRO A 133 17.36 18.02 14.38
N ALA A 134 18.44 18.40 13.68
CA ALA A 134 18.43 19.48 12.72
C ALA A 134 17.45 19.25 11.55
N ASN A 135 17.34 18.02 11.04
CA ASN A 135 16.40 17.73 9.97
C ASN A 135 14.95 17.65 10.48
N LEU A 136 14.72 17.14 11.68
CA LEU A 136 13.39 17.17 12.28
C LEU A 136 12.94 18.61 12.58
N GLU A 137 13.83 19.47 13.05
CA GLU A 137 13.58 20.90 13.25
C GLU A 137 13.25 21.60 11.93
N ALA A 138 14.02 21.32 10.87
CA ALA A 138 13.75 21.88 9.54
C ALA A 138 12.35 21.50 9.00
N LEU A 139 11.84 20.30 9.35
CA LEU A 139 10.49 19.88 8.95
C LEU A 139 9.39 20.72 9.58
N LEU A 140 9.63 21.38 10.72
CA LEU A 140 8.67 22.29 11.36
C LEU A 140 8.45 23.57 10.54
N THR A 141 9.29 23.85 9.54
CA THR A 141 9.09 24.98 8.62
C THR A 141 8.16 24.64 7.43
N THR A 142 7.80 23.37 7.28
CA THR A 142 6.89 22.91 6.22
C THR A 142 5.44 23.12 6.62
N PRO A 143 4.49 23.11 5.66
CA PRO A 143 3.07 23.23 6.00
C PRO A 143 2.62 22.14 6.98
N ASP A 144 2.03 22.58 8.09
CA ASP A 144 1.43 21.69 9.08
C ASP A 144 -0.01 21.30 8.67
N GLY A 145 -0.62 20.41 9.44
CA GLY A 145 -2.02 20.05 9.29
C GLY A 145 -2.35 18.72 9.96
N SER A 146 -3.56 18.23 9.67
CA SER A 146 -4.01 16.94 10.17
C SER A 146 -3.51 15.80 9.29
N PHE A 147 -2.83 14.81 9.86
CA PHE A 147 -2.39 13.62 9.14
C PHE A 147 -3.57 12.81 8.55
N PRO A 148 -4.68 12.56 9.27
CA PRO A 148 -5.90 12.02 8.66
C PRO A 148 -6.42 12.83 7.47
N ALA A 149 -6.40 14.18 7.54
CA ALA A 149 -6.84 15.02 6.42
C ALA A 149 -5.90 14.92 5.21
N TRP A 150 -4.59 14.85 5.44
CA TRP A 150 -3.60 14.62 4.39
C TRP A 150 -3.82 13.27 3.67
N VAL A 151 -4.03 12.19 4.44
CA VAL A 151 -4.35 10.85 3.89
C VAL A 151 -5.62 10.88 3.07
N ALA A 152 -6.69 11.50 3.57
CA ALA A 152 -7.95 11.66 2.85
C ALA A 152 -7.77 12.46 1.54
N GLY A 153 -6.94 13.51 1.58
CA GLY A 153 -6.56 14.30 0.41
C GLY A 153 -5.85 13.48 -0.67
N GLU A 154 -4.93 12.60 -0.27
CA GLU A 154 -4.23 11.69 -1.19
C GLU A 154 -5.18 10.66 -1.82
N TYR A 155 -6.08 10.04 -1.05
CA TYR A 155 -7.10 9.16 -1.62
C TYR A 155 -8.05 9.90 -2.57
N ALA A 156 -8.46 11.12 -2.22
CA ALA A 156 -9.28 11.94 -3.11
C ALA A 156 -8.54 12.28 -4.42
N ARG A 157 -7.24 12.57 -4.34
CA ARG A 157 -6.37 12.77 -5.51
C ARG A 157 -6.28 11.49 -6.35
N ALA A 158 -6.03 10.35 -5.73
CA ALA A 158 -5.99 9.06 -6.39
C ALA A 158 -7.30 8.77 -7.16
N ARG A 159 -8.44 8.97 -6.51
CA ARG A 159 -9.77 8.74 -7.10
C ARG A 159 -10.03 9.63 -8.33
N ARG A 160 -9.62 10.91 -8.28
CA ARG A 160 -9.71 11.81 -9.45
C ARG A 160 -8.87 11.30 -10.63
N LEU A 161 -7.67 10.80 -10.36
CA LEU A 161 -6.76 10.27 -11.38
C LEU A 161 -7.26 8.97 -12.00
N LEU A 162 -7.89 8.09 -11.21
CA LEU A 162 -8.49 6.86 -11.72
C LEU A 162 -9.74 7.13 -12.58
N LYS A 163 -10.54 8.16 -12.26
CA LYS A 163 -11.74 8.54 -13.02
C LYS A 163 -11.44 9.28 -14.33
N HIS A 164 -10.35 10.06 -14.41
CA HIS A 164 -10.05 10.92 -15.56
C HIS A 164 -8.63 10.71 -16.16
N PRO A 165 -8.37 9.57 -16.82
CA PRO A 165 -7.01 9.13 -17.16
C PRO A 165 -6.22 10.00 -18.16
N PRO A 166 -6.75 10.55 -19.27
CA PRO A 166 -5.86 11.12 -20.29
C PRO A 166 -5.37 12.56 -20.00
N ARG A 167 -6.16 13.40 -19.31
CA ARG A 167 -5.74 14.79 -19.01
C ARG A 167 -4.95 14.94 -17.70
N ALA A 168 -5.10 14.00 -16.77
CA ALA A 168 -4.53 14.09 -15.43
C ALA A 168 -3.39 13.07 -15.19
N ALA A 169 -2.95 12.33 -16.21
CA ALA A 169 -1.95 11.28 -16.06
C ALA A 169 -0.67 11.74 -15.34
N LEU A 170 -0.14 10.86 -14.49
CA LEU A 170 1.11 11.10 -13.78
C LEU A 170 2.26 11.32 -14.79
N PRO A 171 3.29 12.11 -14.40
CA PRO A 171 4.49 12.27 -15.22
C PRO A 171 5.12 10.92 -15.58
N ALA A 172 5.86 10.90 -16.69
CA ALA A 172 6.59 9.72 -17.10
C ALA A 172 7.61 9.31 -16.01
N PRO A 173 7.75 7.99 -15.75
CA PRO A 173 8.72 7.48 -14.79
C PRO A 173 10.15 7.86 -15.15
N ARG A 174 10.97 8.10 -14.12
CA ARG A 174 12.43 8.05 -14.27
C ARG A 174 12.85 6.62 -14.66
N LYS A 175 14.07 6.45 -15.21
CA LYS A 175 14.56 5.13 -15.66
C LYS A 175 14.50 4.07 -14.54
N ASP A 176 14.90 4.43 -13.33
CA ASP A 176 14.85 3.55 -12.16
C ASP A 176 13.41 3.12 -11.83
N ASP A 177 12.45 4.05 -11.92
CA ASP A 177 11.03 3.76 -11.67
C ASP A 177 10.48 2.81 -12.73
N ARG A 178 10.86 2.95 -14.01
CA ARG A 178 10.45 1.99 -15.06
C ARG A 178 10.89 0.57 -14.75
N ARG A 179 12.16 0.42 -14.35
CA ARG A 179 12.73 -0.89 -14.03
C ARG A 179 12.01 -1.53 -12.83
N ARG A 180 11.68 -0.71 -11.82
CA ARG A 180 10.89 -1.13 -10.66
C ARG A 180 9.51 -1.65 -11.09
N GLU A 181 8.79 -0.87 -11.88
CA GLU A 181 7.45 -1.21 -12.41
C GLU A 181 7.46 -2.49 -13.25
N GLN A 182 8.43 -2.64 -14.16
CA GLN A 182 8.60 -3.84 -14.97
C GLN A 182 8.88 -5.09 -14.13
N LEU A 183 9.71 -4.98 -13.10
CA LEU A 183 10.00 -6.08 -12.19
C LEU A 183 8.75 -6.50 -11.41
N MET A 184 8.01 -5.53 -10.86
CA MET A 184 6.76 -5.79 -10.14
C MET A 184 5.74 -6.46 -11.07
N ALA A 185 5.56 -5.93 -12.28
CA ALA A 185 4.66 -6.52 -13.27
C ALA A 185 5.04 -7.97 -13.63
N LYS A 186 6.34 -8.25 -13.84
CA LYS A 186 6.83 -9.61 -14.09
C LYS A 186 6.53 -10.55 -12.92
N ARG A 187 6.72 -10.09 -11.68
CA ARG A 187 6.49 -10.89 -10.47
C ARG A 187 5.00 -11.15 -10.26
N LEU A 188 4.14 -10.14 -10.45
CA LEU A 188 2.68 -10.28 -10.36
C LEU A 188 2.14 -11.25 -11.41
N ARG A 189 2.62 -11.18 -12.67
CA ARG A 189 2.24 -12.17 -13.71
C ARG A 189 2.56 -13.59 -13.30
N ARG A 190 3.73 -13.83 -12.73
CA ARG A 190 4.12 -15.16 -12.22
C ARG A 190 3.20 -15.63 -11.09
N LEU A 191 2.75 -14.73 -10.22
CA LEU A 191 1.77 -15.09 -9.18
C LEU A 191 0.41 -15.41 -9.78
N VAL A 192 -0.07 -14.62 -10.73
CA VAL A 192 -1.33 -14.90 -11.46
C VAL A 192 -1.24 -16.23 -12.21
N GLY A 193 -0.07 -16.61 -12.73
CA GLY A 193 0.14 -17.93 -13.35
C GLY A 193 0.09 -19.11 -12.36
N ARG A 194 0.28 -18.87 -11.06
CA ARG A 194 0.31 -19.91 -10.01
C ARG A 194 -0.96 -19.96 -9.15
N TYR A 195 -1.65 -18.84 -9.00
CA TYR A 195 -2.76 -18.66 -8.08
C TYR A 195 -4.00 -18.15 -8.82
N GLN A 196 -5.19 -18.46 -8.30
CA GLN A 196 -6.45 -18.03 -8.93
C GLN A 196 -6.83 -16.62 -8.50
N ARG A 197 -6.58 -16.26 -7.22
CA ARG A 197 -6.91 -14.95 -6.64
C ARG A 197 -5.67 -14.29 -6.07
N VAL A 198 -5.15 -13.30 -6.79
CA VAL A 198 -4.00 -12.50 -6.37
C VAL A 198 -4.47 -11.10 -5.96
N VAL A 199 -4.12 -10.68 -4.74
CA VAL A 199 -4.27 -9.28 -4.31
C VAL A 199 -2.91 -8.65 -4.19
N HIS A 200 -2.71 -7.49 -4.81
CA HIS A 200 -1.52 -6.67 -4.64
C HIS A 200 -1.82 -5.45 -3.76
N LEU A 201 -1.07 -5.27 -2.68
CA LEU A 201 -1.06 -4.06 -1.86
C LEU A 201 0.16 -3.20 -2.25
N GLY A 202 -0.09 -1.98 -2.71
CA GLY A 202 0.95 -1.01 -3.07
C GLY A 202 0.45 0.43 -3.06
N GLY A 203 1.34 1.40 -3.24
CA GLY A 203 1.01 2.82 -3.38
C GLY A 203 0.02 3.05 -4.52
N TRP A 204 -0.95 3.93 -4.29
CA TRP A 204 -2.02 4.19 -5.25
C TRP A 204 -1.52 4.71 -6.59
N GLU A 205 -0.32 5.30 -6.64
CA GLU A 205 0.32 5.79 -7.86
C GLU A 205 0.51 4.68 -8.91
N HIS A 206 0.66 3.43 -8.48
CA HIS A 206 0.78 2.27 -9.37
C HIS A 206 -0.52 1.93 -10.10
N LEU A 207 -1.67 2.37 -9.59
CA LEU A 207 -2.98 2.16 -10.22
C LEU A 207 -3.30 3.23 -11.27
N ALA A 208 -2.65 4.39 -11.18
CA ALA A 208 -2.91 5.53 -12.04
C ALA A 208 -2.30 5.34 -13.44
N ALA A 209 -2.98 5.86 -14.46
CA ALA A 209 -2.43 5.94 -15.80
C ALA A 209 -1.28 6.95 -15.84
N ARG A 210 -0.24 6.64 -16.62
CA ARG A 210 0.86 7.57 -16.92
C ARG A 210 0.81 7.99 -18.38
N ARG A 211 1.38 9.16 -18.68
CA ARG A 211 1.26 9.80 -20.01
C ARG A 211 1.80 8.96 -21.16
N ASP A 212 2.81 8.13 -20.90
CA ASP A 212 3.42 7.23 -21.88
C ASP A 212 2.78 5.83 -21.90
N GLY A 213 1.67 5.64 -21.19
CA GLY A 213 1.09 4.30 -20.94
C GLY A 213 1.96 3.41 -20.04
N GLY A 214 3.10 3.93 -19.55
CA GLY A 214 3.99 3.25 -18.62
C GLY A 214 3.41 3.18 -17.20
N GLY A 215 3.99 2.34 -16.34
CA GLY A 215 3.52 2.11 -14.96
C GLY A 215 2.80 0.78 -14.77
N LEU A 216 2.66 0.34 -13.53
CA LEU A 216 2.16 -1.02 -13.20
C LEU A 216 0.81 -1.33 -13.85
N ALA A 217 -0.13 -0.41 -13.72
CA ALA A 217 -1.48 -0.50 -14.28
C ALA A 217 -1.49 -0.73 -15.81
N GLY A 218 -0.65 -0.02 -16.55
CA GLY A 218 -0.52 -0.19 -18.00
C GLY A 218 0.17 -1.50 -18.36
N LEU A 219 1.25 -1.81 -17.63
CA LEU A 219 2.03 -3.04 -17.80
C LEU A 219 1.28 -4.31 -17.41
N LEU A 220 0.09 -4.25 -16.82
CA LEU A 220 -0.74 -5.41 -16.45
C LEU A 220 -2.12 -5.35 -17.10
N SER A 221 -2.35 -4.45 -18.06
CA SER A 221 -3.65 -4.23 -18.69
C SER A 221 -4.19 -5.48 -19.40
N ASP A 222 -3.31 -6.33 -19.93
CA ASP A 222 -3.62 -7.64 -20.52
C ASP A 222 -4.28 -8.61 -19.55
N LEU A 223 -4.04 -8.45 -18.24
CA LEU A 223 -4.66 -9.26 -17.19
C LEU A 223 -6.01 -8.72 -16.70
N ALA A 224 -6.48 -7.60 -17.27
CA ALA A 224 -7.70 -6.91 -16.88
C ALA A 224 -7.88 -6.77 -15.34
N PRO A 225 -6.87 -6.25 -14.61
CA PRO A 225 -6.94 -6.19 -13.16
C PRO A 225 -8.04 -5.25 -12.68
N VAL A 226 -8.74 -5.66 -11.63
CA VAL A 226 -9.61 -4.73 -10.90
C VAL A 226 -8.77 -3.88 -9.97
N ARG A 227 -9.13 -2.59 -9.85
CA ARG A 227 -8.38 -1.60 -9.09
C ARG A 227 -9.26 -1.03 -7.99
N PHE A 228 -8.75 -1.01 -6.77
CA PHE A 228 -9.43 -0.48 -5.59
C PHE A 228 -8.52 0.52 -4.88
N LEU A 229 -9.12 1.55 -4.29
CA LEU A 229 -8.43 2.32 -3.25
C LEU A 229 -8.73 1.70 -1.89
N LEU A 230 -7.72 1.64 -1.03
CA LEU A 230 -7.86 0.99 0.28
C LEU A 230 -8.91 1.69 1.17
N ASP A 231 -9.12 3.00 1.02
CA ASP A 231 -10.14 3.73 1.78
C ASP A 231 -11.59 3.31 1.42
N GLU A 232 -11.78 2.65 0.27
CA GLU A 232 -13.08 2.07 -0.11
C GLU A 232 -13.48 0.92 0.82
N ALA A 233 -12.53 0.29 1.53
CA ALA A 233 -12.80 -0.74 2.51
C ALA A 233 -13.73 -0.27 3.64
N ASP A 234 -13.78 1.03 3.94
CA ASP A 234 -14.71 1.58 4.93
C ASP A 234 -16.17 1.35 4.51
N GLY A 235 -16.45 1.44 3.21
CA GLY A 235 -17.77 1.19 2.61
C GLY A 235 -17.99 -0.24 2.15
N PHE A 236 -16.99 -1.13 2.27
CA PHE A 236 -17.16 -2.54 1.90
C PHE A 236 -18.15 -3.22 2.85
N SER A 237 -19.34 -3.53 2.33
CA SER A 237 -20.18 -4.64 2.75
C SER A 237 -20.17 -5.67 1.61
N TRP A 238 -19.35 -6.70 1.71
CA TRP A 238 -19.36 -7.76 0.70
C TRP A 238 -20.61 -8.62 0.91
N LYS A 239 -21.58 -8.55 -0.02
CA LYS A 239 -22.68 -9.52 -0.12
C LYS A 239 -22.22 -10.67 -0.98
N GLY A 240 -21.43 -11.59 -0.42
CA GLY A 240 -20.91 -12.71 -1.19
C GLY A 240 -20.21 -13.75 -0.35
N GLU A 241 -20.92 -14.34 0.60
CA GLU A 241 -21.11 -15.77 0.68
C GLU A 241 -22.32 -16.02 1.58
N GLY A 242 -23.11 -17.03 1.22
CA GLY A 242 -24.36 -17.36 1.89
C GLY A 242 -24.16 -17.55 3.38
N ALA A 243 -25.22 -17.28 4.13
CA ALA A 243 -25.40 -17.81 5.46
C ALA A 243 -24.94 -19.28 5.46
N VAL A 244 -23.96 -19.59 6.30
CA VAL A 244 -23.84 -20.94 6.83
C VAL A 244 -25.21 -21.22 7.45
N PRO A 245 -25.98 -22.22 7.00
CA PRO A 245 -27.16 -22.60 7.74
C PRO A 245 -26.67 -23.03 9.12
N ASP A 246 -27.24 -22.43 10.16
CA ASP A 246 -27.09 -22.92 11.52
C ASP A 246 -27.34 -24.43 11.52
N ALA A 247 -26.30 -25.18 11.84
CA ALA A 247 -26.46 -26.54 12.31
C ALA A 247 -26.86 -26.44 13.79
N GLY A 248 -28.16 -26.29 14.01
CA GLY A 248 -28.81 -26.22 15.32
C GLY A 248 -30.32 -26.24 15.18
#